data_AF-A0A4Y2KX30-F1
#
_entry.id   AF-A0A4Y2KX30-F1
#
_cell.length_a   1.000
_cell.length_b   1.000
_cell.length_c   1.000
_cell.angle_alpha   90.00
_cell.angle_beta   90.00
_cell.angle_gamma   90.00
#
_symmetry.space_group_name_H-M   'P 1'
#
loop_
_entity.id
_entity.type
_entity.pdbx_description
1 polymer ?
#
loop_
_entity_poly.entity_id
_entity_poly.type
_entity_poly.pdbx_seq_one_letter_code
_entity_poly.pdbx_strand_id
1 'polypeptide(L)'
;MAASMDNSKIVRPYVQSLFHLASVKVAIPLCNDFDLVTLQEAFDNIQKGLLENPSDIECSRTQKNILFIPAHLRQTVFDTAFGMKYLAFLWRELHSEIIKLEEEDCIFYWRSDGRIDGLETSQQLVLKEDIDIRGRFYIACRYCLEDNIQNLWKEMEDSRQMENLETACNSMVRFWIRRIRNGSRVPWRNALREFFNDFRICRKGTRYSSFFPSLRPEKRRRFLISLNPFYADDYLLCVYTLTKEEEEELLEYSLRILCAYFDRPNSVTVFSCNCAINVELY
;
A
#
# COMPACT_ATOMS: atom_id res chain seq x y z
N MET A 1 12.34 -2.17 30.16
CA MET A 1 13.50 -2.97 29.73
C MET A 1 13.50 -2.99 28.21
N ALA A 2 14.40 -2.26 27.56
CA ALA A 2 14.56 -2.36 26.11
C ALA A 2 15.16 -3.74 25.80
N ALA A 3 14.44 -4.57 25.04
CA ALA A 3 14.96 -5.83 24.55
C ALA A 3 16.26 -5.55 23.78
N SER A 4 17.31 -6.33 24.10
CA SER A 4 18.54 -6.36 23.31
C SER A 4 18.14 -6.57 21.85
N MET A 5 18.35 -5.55 21.00
CA MET A 5 18.15 -5.70 19.57
C MET A 5 19.18 -6.72 19.09
N ASP A 6 18.69 -7.91 18.74
CA ASP A 6 19.51 -8.94 18.12
C ASP A 6 20.02 -8.38 16.78
N ASN A 7 21.27 -7.94 16.80
CA ASN A 7 21.96 -7.34 15.67
C ASN A 7 22.35 -8.40 14.62
N SER A 8 21.95 -9.66 14.77
CA SER A 8 22.32 -10.72 13.83
C SER A 8 21.51 -10.72 12.53
N LYS A 9 20.39 -9.97 12.46
CA LYS A 9 19.57 -9.89 11.24
C LYS A 9 20.25 -9.08 10.14
N ILE A 10 20.17 -9.62 8.92
CA ILE A 10 20.73 -9.03 7.70
C ILE A 10 19.77 -7.97 7.18
N VAL A 11 18.47 -8.30 7.16
CA VAL A 11 17.44 -7.37 6.70
C VAL A 11 16.85 -6.64 7.89
N ARG A 12 17.24 -5.38 8.06
CA ARG A 12 16.73 -4.54 9.15
C ARG A 12 15.65 -3.58 8.65
N PRO A 13 14.64 -3.28 9.48
CA PRO A 13 13.80 -2.11 9.26
C PRO A 13 14.71 -0.91 9.04
N TYR A 14 14.60 -0.31 7.86
CA TYR A 14 15.46 0.82 7.52
C TYR A 14 15.06 2.01 8.38
N VAL A 15 16.03 2.55 9.13
CA VAL A 15 15.84 3.77 9.89
C VAL A 15 15.98 4.94 8.93
N GLN A 16 14.87 5.64 8.69
CA GLN A 16 14.87 6.83 7.84
C GLN A 16 15.71 7.95 8.45
N SER A 17 16.38 8.72 7.61
CA SER A 17 17.09 9.90 8.07
C SER A 17 16.08 10.90 8.67
N LEU A 18 16.50 11.66 9.69
CA LEU A 18 15.67 12.73 10.25
C LEU A 18 15.24 13.73 9.18
N PHE A 19 16.10 13.98 8.19
CA PHE A 19 15.81 14.82 7.05
C PHE A 19 14.64 14.27 6.22
N HIS A 20 14.64 12.97 5.89
CA HIS A 20 13.54 12.34 5.16
C HIS A 20 12.22 12.41 5.96
N LEU A 21 12.26 12.08 7.26
CA LEU A 21 11.07 12.15 8.12
C LEU A 21 10.50 13.58 8.19
N ALA A 22 11.38 14.59 8.24
CA ALA A 22 10.97 15.99 8.21
C ALA A 22 10.35 16.36 6.86
N SER A 23 10.96 15.96 5.73
CA SER A 23 10.41 16.19 4.40
C SER A 23 9.04 15.55 4.23
N VAL A 24 8.86 14.29 4.64
CA VAL A 24 7.57 13.60 4.63
C VAL A 24 6.54 14.38 5.44
N LYS A 25 6.89 14.84 6.65
CA LYS A 25 5.97 15.60 7.49
C LYS A 25 5.48 16.89 6.83
N VAL A 26 6.34 17.59 6.10
CA VAL A 26 5.97 18.80 5.34
C VAL A 26 5.22 18.45 4.05
N ALA A 27 5.52 17.30 3.43
CA ALA A 27 4.87 16.83 2.21
C ALA A 27 3.43 16.32 2.42
N ILE A 28 3.10 15.77 3.60
CA ILE A 28 1.77 15.20 3.88
C ILE A 28 0.61 16.16 3.57
N PRO A 29 0.60 17.42 4.05
CA PRO A 29 -0.46 18.36 3.69
C PRO A 29 -0.57 18.60 2.18
N LEU A 30 0.56 18.71 1.47
CA LEU A 30 0.56 18.87 0.01
C LEU A 30 -0.07 17.65 -0.69
N CYS A 31 0.19 16.44 -0.18
CA CYS A 31 -0.36 15.21 -0.74
C CYS A 31 -1.85 15.04 -0.48
N ASN A 32 -2.35 15.55 0.65
CA ASN A 32 -3.74 15.42 1.02
C ASN A 32 -4.62 16.50 0.39
N ASP A 33 -4.07 17.70 0.15
CA ASP A 33 -4.86 18.86 -0.24
C ASP A 33 -4.91 19.10 -1.76
N PHE A 34 -3.97 18.55 -2.55
CA PHE A 34 -3.84 18.85 -3.98
C PHE A 34 -3.66 17.58 -4.77
N ASP A 35 -4.21 17.48 -5.99
CA ASP A 35 -3.94 16.35 -6.88
C ASP A 35 -2.51 16.41 -7.48
N LEU A 36 -2.08 15.32 -8.11
CA LEU A 36 -0.73 15.19 -8.67
C LEU A 36 -0.45 16.21 -9.78
N VAL A 37 -1.42 16.50 -10.65
CA VAL A 37 -1.27 17.39 -11.80
C VAL A 37 -1.14 18.83 -11.31
N THR A 38 -2.05 19.26 -10.43
CA THR A 38 -2.01 20.60 -9.82
C THR A 38 -0.71 20.84 -9.06
N LEU A 39 -0.22 19.84 -8.31
CA LEU A 39 1.04 19.95 -7.59
C LEU A 39 2.24 20.15 -8.54
N GLN A 40 2.30 19.38 -9.63
CA GLN A 40 3.35 19.51 -10.65
C GLN A 40 3.31 20.87 -11.34
N GLU A 41 2.14 21.30 -11.80
CA GLU A 41 1.98 22.58 -12.50
C GLU A 41 2.37 23.76 -11.61
N ALA A 42 1.90 23.77 -10.36
CA ALA A 42 2.24 24.82 -9.40
C ALA A 42 3.76 24.91 -9.16
N PHE A 43 4.44 23.76 -9.05
CA PHE A 43 5.88 23.70 -8.84
C PHE A 43 6.66 24.18 -10.08
N ASP A 44 6.27 23.75 -11.27
CA ASP A 44 6.87 24.19 -12.54
C ASP A 44 6.74 25.70 -12.73
N ASN A 45 5.58 26.26 -12.39
CA ASN A 45 5.35 27.70 -12.46
C ASN A 45 6.26 28.48 -11.50
N ILE A 46 6.48 27.98 -10.28
CA ILE A 46 7.44 28.56 -9.33
C ILE A 46 8.86 28.52 -9.90
N GLN A 47 9.28 27.40 -10.50
CA GLN A 47 10.60 27.27 -11.12
C GLN A 47 10.80 28.25 -12.29
N LYS A 48 9.74 28.51 -13.06
CA LYS A 48 9.74 29.47 -14.18
C LYS A 48 9.60 30.94 -13.73
N GLY A 49 9.37 31.20 -12.44
CA GLY A 49 9.10 32.54 -11.91
C GLY A 49 7.73 33.09 -12.29
N LEU A 50 6.79 32.23 -12.70
CA LEU A 50 5.42 32.57 -13.03
C LEU A 50 4.58 32.54 -11.74
N LEU A 51 4.31 33.73 -11.19
CA LEU A 51 3.46 33.88 -10.01
C LEU A 51 2.03 34.23 -10.42
N GLU A 52 1.07 33.54 -9.80
CA GLU A 52 -0.36 33.86 -9.78
C GLU A 52 -0.98 34.07 -11.18
N ASN A 53 -1.51 32.99 -11.76
CA ASN A 53 -2.50 33.10 -12.82
C ASN A 53 -3.90 33.20 -12.17
N PRO A 54 -4.58 34.36 -12.23
CA PRO A 54 -5.87 34.54 -11.55
C PRO A 54 -6.99 33.65 -12.10
N SER A 55 -6.78 32.98 -13.24
CA SER A 55 -7.75 32.03 -13.79
C SER A 55 -7.73 30.65 -13.12
N ASP A 56 -6.63 30.29 -12.44
CA ASP A 56 -6.51 29.00 -11.75
C ASP A 56 -6.30 29.22 -10.24
N ILE A 57 -7.42 29.13 -9.52
CA ILE A 57 -7.49 29.33 -8.07
C ILE A 57 -6.74 28.21 -7.34
N GLU A 58 -6.81 26.98 -7.84
CA GLU A 58 -6.23 25.82 -7.17
C GLU A 58 -4.71 25.81 -7.32
N CYS A 59 -4.20 25.99 -8.54
CA CYS A 59 -2.77 26.14 -8.79
C CYS A 59 -2.19 27.32 -7.97
N SER A 60 -2.89 28.45 -7.91
CA SER A 60 -2.46 29.60 -7.10
C SER A 60 -2.41 29.30 -5.60
N ARG A 61 -3.38 28.53 -5.06
CA ARG A 61 -3.37 28.07 -3.67
C ARG A 61 -2.20 27.10 -3.41
N THR A 62 -1.97 26.18 -4.32
CA THR A 62 -0.85 25.22 -4.26
C THR A 62 0.50 25.92 -4.28
N GLN A 63 0.67 26.90 -5.17
CA GLN A 63 1.87 27.74 -5.23
C GLN A 63 2.16 28.43 -3.89
N LYS A 64 1.12 29.01 -3.26
CA LYS A 64 1.26 29.65 -1.94
C LYS A 64 1.79 28.66 -0.91
N ASN A 65 1.23 27.47 -0.85
CA ASN A 65 1.68 26.41 0.08
C ASN A 65 3.14 25.99 -0.18
N ILE A 66 3.53 25.84 -1.44
CA ILE A 66 4.93 25.51 -1.78
C ILE A 66 5.87 26.67 -1.42
N LEU A 67 5.47 27.92 -1.63
CA LEU A 67 6.30 29.09 -1.37
C LEU A 67 6.58 29.32 0.13
N PHE A 68 5.71 28.84 1.03
CA PHE A 68 5.97 28.82 2.48
C PHE A 68 7.15 27.91 2.86
N ILE A 69 7.53 26.96 2.01
CA ILE A 69 8.69 26.11 2.21
C ILE A 69 9.97 26.90 1.86
N PRO A 70 11.03 26.86 2.71
CA PRO A 70 12.30 27.50 2.40
C PRO A 70 12.83 27.09 1.03
N ALA A 71 13.33 28.05 0.25
CA ALA A 71 13.69 27.84 -1.16
C ALA A 71 14.61 26.63 -1.41
N HIS A 72 15.61 26.41 -0.56
CA HIS A 72 16.56 25.30 -0.67
C HIS A 72 15.96 23.92 -0.31
N LEU A 73 14.76 23.86 0.28
CA LEU A 73 14.04 22.62 0.61
C LEU A 73 12.89 22.33 -0.34
N ARG A 74 12.45 23.30 -1.15
CA ARG A 74 11.26 23.17 -2.02
C ARG A 74 11.35 21.96 -2.93
N GLN A 75 12.49 21.77 -3.62
CA GLN A 75 12.68 20.62 -4.50
C GLN A 75 12.56 19.30 -3.74
N THR A 76 13.22 19.17 -2.60
CA THR A 76 13.17 17.93 -1.81
C THR A 76 11.76 17.62 -1.32
N VAL A 77 11.06 18.62 -0.77
CA VAL A 77 9.68 18.41 -0.29
C VAL A 77 8.75 18.09 -1.45
N PHE A 78 8.92 18.76 -2.59
CA PHE A 78 8.17 18.47 -3.81
C PHE A 78 8.41 17.04 -4.29
N ASP A 79 9.67 16.60 -4.44
CA ASP A 79 10.01 15.24 -4.85
C ASP A 79 9.40 14.20 -3.90
N THR A 80 9.46 14.46 -2.59
CA THR A 80 8.82 13.60 -1.58
C THR A 80 7.30 13.56 -1.76
N ALA A 81 6.63 14.71 -1.91
CA ALA A 81 5.18 14.79 -2.09
C ALA A 81 4.73 14.11 -3.40
N PHE A 82 5.45 14.34 -4.48
CA PHE A 82 5.22 13.73 -5.78
C PHE A 82 5.35 12.20 -5.70
N GLY A 83 6.43 11.70 -5.10
CA GLY A 83 6.63 10.27 -4.89
C GLY A 83 5.55 9.63 -4.02
N MET A 84 5.08 10.34 -2.98
CA MET A 84 3.94 9.91 -2.16
C MET A 84 2.66 9.82 -2.99
N LYS A 85 2.31 10.87 -3.76
CA LYS A 85 1.15 10.87 -4.64
C LYS A 85 1.18 9.76 -5.68
N TYR A 86 2.35 9.48 -6.23
CA TYR A 86 2.53 8.35 -7.15
C TYR A 86 2.27 7.01 -6.46
N LEU A 87 2.71 6.82 -5.21
CA LEU A 87 2.36 5.62 -4.43
C LEU A 87 0.84 5.52 -4.17
N ALA A 88 0.17 6.64 -3.91
CA ALA A 88 -1.30 6.68 -3.79
C ALA A 88 -2.00 6.30 -5.09
N PHE A 89 -1.52 6.81 -6.22
CA PHE A 89 -1.99 6.40 -7.54
C PHE A 89 -1.82 4.89 -7.75
N LEU A 90 -0.62 4.34 -7.53
CA LEU A 90 -0.38 2.90 -7.65
C LEU A 90 -1.27 2.08 -6.71
N TRP A 91 -1.46 2.55 -5.48
CA TRP A 91 -2.35 1.89 -4.53
C TRP A 91 -3.79 1.84 -5.05
N ARG A 92 -4.31 2.92 -5.64
CA ARG A 92 -5.64 2.93 -6.27
C ARG A 92 -5.72 1.97 -7.44
N GLU A 93 -4.73 1.98 -8.33
CA GLU A 93 -4.67 1.06 -9.48
C GLU A 93 -4.74 -0.40 -9.03
N LEU A 94 -4.06 -0.75 -7.93
CA LEU A 94 -4.11 -2.10 -7.34
C LEU A 94 -5.47 -2.49 -6.74
N HIS A 95 -6.38 -1.53 -6.57
CA HIS A 95 -7.75 -1.73 -6.10
C HIS A 95 -8.80 -1.42 -7.18
N SER A 96 -8.40 -0.89 -8.34
CA SER A 96 -9.28 -0.47 -9.44
C SER A 96 -10.14 -1.59 -10.02
N GLU A 97 -9.62 -2.83 -10.04
CA GLU A 97 -10.37 -4.03 -10.46
C GLU A 97 -11.60 -4.29 -9.57
N ILE A 98 -11.66 -3.68 -8.39
CA ILE A 98 -12.66 -3.96 -7.36
C ILE A 98 -13.49 -2.72 -7.04
N ILE A 99 -12.83 -1.58 -6.92
CA ILE A 99 -13.44 -0.32 -6.52
C ILE A 99 -12.96 0.75 -7.47
N LYS A 100 -13.92 1.41 -8.09
CA LYS A 100 -13.67 2.66 -8.80
C LYS A 100 -13.55 3.74 -7.74
N LEU A 101 -12.30 4.00 -7.33
CA LEU A 101 -11.98 5.07 -6.39
C LEU A 101 -11.57 6.29 -7.21
N GLU A 102 -12.35 7.36 -7.15
CA GLU A 102 -11.89 8.65 -7.67
C GLU A 102 -10.84 9.25 -6.71
N GLU A 103 -10.13 10.29 -7.16
CA GLU A 103 -9.10 10.93 -6.33
C GLU A 103 -9.68 11.56 -5.06
N GLU A 104 -10.85 12.16 -5.20
CA GLU A 104 -11.57 12.83 -4.13
C GLU A 104 -12.11 11.83 -3.08
N ASP A 105 -12.30 10.57 -3.48
CA ASP A 105 -12.86 9.52 -2.62
C ASP A 105 -11.82 8.96 -1.62
N CYS A 106 -10.52 9.20 -1.83
CA CYS A 106 -9.47 8.54 -1.05
C CYS A 106 -8.72 9.50 -0.13
N ILE A 107 -9.02 9.43 1.17
CA ILE A 107 -8.14 9.97 2.20
C ILE A 107 -7.09 8.91 2.52
N PHE A 108 -5.86 9.15 2.07
CA PHE A 108 -4.72 8.30 2.40
C PHE A 108 -4.16 8.64 3.77
N TYR A 109 -3.93 7.60 4.57
CA TYR A 109 -3.21 7.73 5.83
C TYR A 109 -1.74 7.43 5.57
N TRP A 110 -0.87 8.37 5.93
CA TRP A 110 0.56 8.28 5.67
C TRP A 110 1.32 7.86 6.93
N ARG A 111 2.23 6.91 6.76
CA ARG A 111 3.23 6.56 7.76
C ARG A 111 4.32 7.64 7.81
N SER A 112 5.08 7.66 8.90
CA SER A 112 6.17 8.62 9.09
C SER A 112 7.28 8.52 8.02
N ASP A 113 7.38 7.38 7.33
CA ASP A 113 8.34 7.12 6.25
C ASP A 113 7.78 7.43 4.83
N GLY A 114 6.63 8.09 4.75
CA GLY A 114 6.02 8.52 3.49
C GLY A 114 5.32 7.40 2.72
N ARG A 115 5.18 6.21 3.31
CA ARG A 115 4.37 5.13 2.73
C ARG A 115 2.93 5.24 3.18
N ILE A 116 2.02 4.68 2.39
CA ILE A 116 0.61 4.56 2.79
C ILE A 116 0.51 3.55 3.92
N ASP A 117 -0.13 3.94 5.01
CA ASP A 117 -0.65 3.01 5.99
C ASP A 117 -1.86 2.31 5.39
N GLY A 118 -1.61 1.22 4.66
CA GLY A 118 -2.67 0.51 3.98
C GLY A 118 -3.70 -0.08 4.95
N LEU A 119 -3.33 -0.37 6.20
CA LEU A 119 -4.28 -0.91 7.18
C LEU A 119 -5.25 0.18 7.64
N GLU A 120 -4.71 1.30 8.13
CA GLU A 120 -5.52 2.44 8.58
C GLU A 120 -6.37 2.98 7.42
N THR A 121 -5.76 3.18 6.24
CA THR A 121 -6.49 3.63 5.04
C THR A 121 -7.65 2.69 4.71
N SER A 122 -7.43 1.38 4.77
CA SER A 122 -8.48 0.39 4.49
C SER A 122 -9.58 0.39 5.55
N GLN A 123 -9.22 0.56 6.82
CA GLN A 123 -10.19 0.67 7.93
C GLN A 123 -11.12 1.87 7.75
N GLN A 124 -10.60 2.98 7.25
CA GLN A 124 -11.43 4.18 7.01
C GLN A 124 -12.28 4.02 5.74
N LEU A 125 -11.72 3.45 4.67
CA LEU A 125 -12.46 3.20 3.43
C LEU A 125 -13.64 2.24 3.64
N VAL A 126 -13.52 1.20 4.46
CA VAL A 126 -14.62 0.25 4.70
C VAL A 126 -15.79 0.85 5.49
N LEU A 127 -15.60 2.03 6.09
CA LEU A 127 -16.63 2.76 6.82
C LEU A 127 -17.34 3.80 5.96
N LYS A 128 -16.83 4.12 4.76
CA LYS A 128 -17.47 5.12 3.92
C LYS A 128 -18.64 4.53 3.13
N GLU A 129 -19.84 5.08 3.35
CA GLU A 129 -21.08 4.58 2.73
C GLU A 129 -21.21 4.90 1.23
N ASP A 130 -20.41 5.84 0.72
CA ASP A 130 -20.30 6.17 -0.71
C ASP A 130 -19.72 5.02 -1.54
N ILE A 131 -18.86 4.20 -0.93
CA ILE A 131 -18.29 3.02 -1.56
C ILE A 131 -19.30 1.88 -1.53
N ASP A 132 -19.53 1.28 -2.69
CA ASP A 132 -20.34 0.08 -2.87
C ASP A 132 -19.98 -0.99 -1.82
N ILE A 133 -21.01 -1.60 -1.23
CA ILE A 133 -20.87 -2.55 -0.13
C ILE A 133 -19.97 -3.74 -0.48
N ARG A 134 -19.93 -4.17 -1.74
CA ARG A 134 -19.03 -5.25 -2.19
C ARG A 134 -17.60 -4.77 -2.26
N GLY A 135 -17.39 -3.55 -2.71
CA GLY A 135 -16.11 -2.87 -2.65
C GLY A 135 -15.57 -2.84 -1.22
N ARG A 136 -16.39 -2.34 -0.28
CA ARG A 136 -16.06 -2.35 1.16
C ARG A 136 -15.74 -3.76 1.66
N PHE A 137 -16.57 -4.75 1.33
CA PHE A 137 -16.34 -6.14 1.75
C PHE A 137 -15.04 -6.71 1.20
N TYR A 138 -14.69 -6.39 -0.05
CA TYR A 138 -13.45 -6.83 -0.66
C TYR A 138 -12.22 -6.22 0.03
N ILE A 139 -12.21 -4.91 0.30
CA ILE A 139 -11.14 -4.27 1.07
C ILE A 139 -11.03 -4.95 2.42
N ALA A 140 -12.14 -5.11 3.14
CA ALA A 140 -12.15 -5.73 4.45
C ALA A 140 -11.53 -7.15 4.41
N CYS A 141 -11.90 -7.96 3.42
CA CYS A 141 -11.32 -9.28 3.18
C CYS A 141 -9.81 -9.23 2.90
N ARG A 142 -9.36 -8.33 2.01
CA ARG A 142 -7.95 -8.18 1.61
C ARG A 142 -7.05 -7.82 2.77
N TYR A 143 -7.54 -6.97 3.67
CA TYR A 143 -6.81 -6.48 4.85
C TYR A 143 -7.16 -7.24 6.14
N CYS A 144 -7.94 -8.32 6.05
CA CYS A 144 -8.33 -9.18 7.18
C CYS A 144 -9.03 -8.43 8.32
N LEU A 145 -9.89 -7.46 8.00
CA LEU A 145 -10.66 -6.66 8.97
C LEU A 145 -11.88 -7.45 9.47
N GLU A 146 -11.66 -8.45 10.32
CA GLU A 146 -12.67 -9.46 10.71
C GLU A 146 -14.01 -8.88 11.13
N ASP A 147 -14.04 -7.88 12.02
CA ASP A 147 -15.29 -7.28 12.50
C ASP A 147 -16.06 -6.60 11.36
N ASN A 148 -15.37 -5.84 10.50
CA ASN A 148 -15.97 -5.23 9.32
C ASN A 148 -16.47 -6.29 8.33
N ILE A 149 -15.73 -7.39 8.13
CA ILE A 149 -16.13 -8.49 7.25
C ILE A 149 -17.46 -9.10 7.73
N GLN A 150 -17.62 -9.36 9.03
CA GLN A 150 -18.85 -9.93 9.57
C GLN A 150 -20.05 -8.97 9.41
N ASN A 151 -19.84 -7.69 9.72
CA ASN A 151 -20.89 -6.68 9.61
C ASN A 151 -21.34 -6.47 8.16
N LEU A 152 -20.38 -6.29 7.25
CA LEU A 152 -20.64 -6.12 5.82
C LEU A 152 -21.29 -7.36 5.20
N TRP A 153 -20.88 -8.56 5.63
CA TRP A 153 -21.52 -9.80 5.19
C TRP A 153 -23.01 -9.82 5.52
N LYS A 154 -23.37 -9.48 6.77
CA LYS A 154 -24.76 -9.42 7.20
C LYS A 154 -25.56 -8.37 6.43
N GLU A 155 -24.99 -7.18 6.25
CA GLU A 155 -25.62 -6.09 5.48
C GLU A 155 -25.83 -6.49 3.99
N MET A 156 -24.90 -7.24 3.40
CA MET A 156 -25.05 -7.80 2.05
C MET A 156 -26.12 -8.91 1.98
N GLU A 157 -26.24 -9.76 3.02
CA GLU A 157 -27.31 -10.75 3.10
C GLU A 157 -28.69 -10.08 3.19
N ASP A 158 -28.83 -9.07 4.05
CA ASP A 158 -30.07 -8.32 4.22
C ASP A 158 -30.48 -7.57 2.93
N SER A 159 -29.51 -7.06 2.18
CA SER A 159 -29.72 -6.36 0.90
C SER A 159 -29.72 -7.27 -0.34
N ARG A 160 -29.53 -8.59 -0.17
CA ARG A 160 -29.44 -9.62 -1.24
C ARG A 160 -28.34 -9.38 -2.27
N GLN A 161 -27.26 -8.68 -1.91
CA GLN A 161 -26.17 -8.32 -2.82
C GLN A 161 -25.05 -9.38 -2.90
N MET A 162 -25.42 -10.66 -2.87
CA MET A 162 -24.47 -11.78 -2.73
C MET A 162 -24.04 -12.43 -4.06
N GLU A 163 -24.68 -12.07 -5.16
CA GLU A 163 -24.48 -12.69 -6.49
C GLU A 163 -23.03 -12.53 -6.99
N ASN A 164 -22.44 -13.54 -7.62
CA ASN A 164 -21.09 -13.47 -8.22
C ASN A 164 -19.91 -13.22 -7.25
N LEU A 165 -20.09 -13.24 -5.93
CA LEU A 165 -18.97 -13.11 -4.99
C LEU A 165 -18.00 -14.32 -5.04
N GLU A 166 -18.48 -15.50 -5.44
CA GLU A 166 -17.68 -16.72 -5.54
C GLU A 166 -16.70 -16.72 -6.73
N THR A 167 -17.02 -15.98 -7.79
CA THR A 167 -16.15 -15.87 -8.97
C THR A 167 -15.01 -14.87 -8.76
N ALA A 168 -15.00 -14.15 -7.62
CA ALA A 168 -13.99 -13.16 -7.29
C ALA A 168 -12.57 -13.73 -7.48
N CYS A 169 -11.71 -12.97 -8.16
CA CYS A 169 -10.31 -13.35 -8.42
C CYS A 169 -9.42 -13.32 -7.16
N ASN A 170 -9.94 -12.81 -6.04
CA ASN A 170 -9.20 -12.65 -4.79
C ASN A 170 -9.37 -13.85 -3.87
N SER A 171 -8.24 -14.45 -3.49
CA SER A 171 -8.23 -15.62 -2.63
C SER A 171 -8.66 -15.36 -1.18
N MET A 172 -8.41 -14.16 -0.65
CA MET A 172 -8.91 -13.78 0.68
C MET A 172 -10.43 -13.67 0.69
N VAL A 173 -11.03 -13.09 -0.34
CA VAL A 173 -12.50 -13.01 -0.46
C VAL A 173 -13.10 -14.41 -0.45
N ARG A 174 -12.58 -15.32 -1.28
CA ARG A 174 -13.02 -16.73 -1.30
C ARG A 174 -12.84 -17.42 0.04
N PHE A 175 -11.71 -17.18 0.72
CA PHE A 175 -11.45 -17.71 2.05
C PHE A 175 -12.54 -17.26 3.04
N TRP A 176 -12.81 -15.96 3.11
CA TRP A 176 -13.78 -15.39 4.04
C TRP A 176 -15.21 -15.85 3.74
N ILE A 177 -15.62 -15.86 2.47
CA ILE A 177 -16.93 -16.39 2.04
C ILE A 177 -17.11 -17.84 2.52
N ARG A 178 -16.15 -18.71 2.20
CA ARG A 178 -16.20 -20.13 2.59
C ARG A 178 -16.26 -20.27 4.10
N ARG A 179 -15.46 -19.48 4.82
CA ARG A 179 -15.38 -19.51 6.27
C ARG A 179 -16.70 -19.12 6.93
N ILE A 180 -17.29 -18.01 6.50
CA ILE A 180 -18.54 -17.48 7.04
C ILE A 180 -19.69 -18.47 6.78
N ARG A 181 -19.84 -18.95 5.55
CA ARG A 181 -20.89 -19.92 5.19
C ARG A 181 -20.78 -21.23 5.97
N ASN A 182 -19.55 -21.67 6.26
CA ASN A 182 -19.33 -22.88 7.04
C ASN A 182 -19.52 -22.65 8.55
N GLY A 183 -19.79 -21.41 9.00
CA GLY A 183 -19.94 -21.09 10.41
C GLY A 183 -18.71 -21.45 11.25
N SER A 184 -17.50 -21.33 10.66
CA SER A 184 -16.27 -21.82 11.30
C SER A 184 -15.94 -21.04 12.58
N ARG A 185 -15.89 -21.74 13.71
CA ARG A 185 -15.49 -21.18 15.02
C ARG A 185 -13.99 -21.19 15.27
N VAL A 186 -13.23 -21.89 14.42
CA VAL A 186 -11.76 -21.96 14.52
C VAL A 186 -11.18 -20.57 14.27
N PRO A 187 -10.20 -20.04 15.02
CA PRO A 187 -9.58 -18.75 14.72
C PRO A 187 -9.13 -18.64 13.25
N TRP A 188 -9.44 -17.52 12.58
CA TRP A 188 -9.25 -17.41 11.13
C TRP A 188 -7.81 -17.64 10.69
N ARG A 189 -6.82 -17.20 11.49
CA ARG A 189 -5.40 -17.43 11.21
C ARG A 189 -5.05 -18.91 11.04
N ASN A 190 -5.70 -19.78 11.81
CA ASN A 190 -5.49 -21.23 11.73
C ASN A 190 -6.16 -21.80 10.47
N ALA A 191 -7.41 -21.41 10.20
CA ALA A 191 -8.12 -21.85 8.99
C ALA A 191 -7.43 -21.36 7.71
N LEU A 192 -6.83 -20.17 7.75
CA LEU A 192 -6.14 -19.57 6.62
C LEU A 192 -4.89 -20.37 6.23
N ARG A 193 -4.17 -20.92 7.22
CA ARG A 193 -3.04 -21.83 6.98
C ARG A 193 -3.47 -23.05 6.17
N GLU A 194 -4.62 -23.63 6.49
CA GLU A 194 -5.15 -24.78 5.76
C GLU A 194 -5.60 -24.40 4.35
N PHE A 195 -6.30 -23.27 4.23
CA PHE A 195 -6.79 -22.76 2.95
C PHE A 195 -5.65 -22.50 1.95
N PHE A 196 -4.56 -21.90 2.42
CA PHE A 196 -3.38 -21.58 1.60
C PHE A 196 -2.34 -22.69 1.55
N ASN A 197 -2.70 -23.92 1.91
CA ASN A 197 -1.83 -25.07 1.63
C ASN A 197 -1.65 -25.30 0.12
N ASP A 198 -2.64 -24.93 -0.71
CA ASP A 198 -2.54 -24.94 -2.17
C ASP A 198 -2.12 -23.57 -2.72
N PHE A 199 -0.85 -23.46 -3.10
CA PHE A 199 -0.24 -22.24 -3.66
C PHE A 199 -0.89 -21.79 -4.97
N ARG A 200 -1.62 -22.65 -5.68
CA ARG A 200 -2.33 -22.25 -6.90
C ARG A 200 -3.44 -21.23 -6.62
N ILE A 201 -3.93 -21.19 -5.39
CA ILE A 201 -4.99 -20.29 -4.94
C ILE A 201 -4.42 -18.89 -4.63
N CYS A 202 -3.13 -18.75 -4.30
CA CYS A 202 -2.51 -17.54 -3.75
C CYS A 202 -1.96 -16.56 -4.80
N ARG A 203 -2.69 -16.22 -5.87
CA ARG A 203 -2.07 -15.43 -6.95
C ARG A 203 -2.42 -13.94 -6.99
N LYS A 204 -3.52 -13.48 -6.40
CA LYS A 204 -3.93 -12.07 -6.53
C LYS A 204 -4.58 -11.49 -5.26
N GLY A 205 -4.17 -10.26 -4.95
CA GLY A 205 -4.89 -9.36 -4.04
C GLY A 205 -4.86 -9.69 -2.55
N THR A 206 -3.98 -10.59 -2.09
CA THR A 206 -3.85 -10.92 -0.66
C THR A 206 -2.73 -10.10 -0.03
N ARG A 207 -2.98 -9.49 1.15
CA ARG A 207 -1.94 -8.86 1.96
C ARG A 207 -1.31 -9.91 2.88
N TYR A 208 -0.19 -10.47 2.47
CA TYR A 208 0.43 -11.62 3.10
C TYR A 208 0.94 -11.35 4.50
N SER A 209 1.42 -10.13 4.77
CA SER A 209 1.93 -9.73 6.10
C SER A 209 0.93 -9.99 7.23
N SER A 210 -0.38 -10.03 6.94
CA SER A 210 -1.42 -10.31 7.93
C SER A 210 -1.39 -11.74 8.51
N PHE A 211 -0.87 -12.72 7.77
CA PHE A 211 -0.81 -14.12 8.20
C PHE A 211 0.55 -14.79 7.97
N PHE A 212 1.47 -14.14 7.27
CA PHE A 212 2.79 -14.65 6.97
C PHE A 212 3.56 -15.13 8.22
N PRO A 213 3.53 -14.43 9.38
CA PRO A 213 4.17 -14.92 10.60
C PRO A 213 3.58 -16.24 11.14
N SER A 214 2.38 -16.61 10.71
CA SER A 214 1.70 -17.85 11.13
C SER A 214 1.98 -19.05 10.22
N LEU A 215 2.75 -18.86 9.16
CA LEU A 215 3.15 -19.90 8.22
C LEU A 215 4.39 -20.66 8.72
N ARG A 216 4.53 -21.91 8.26
CA ARG A 216 5.77 -22.68 8.49
C ARG A 216 6.92 -22.13 7.64
N PRO A 217 8.19 -22.27 8.06
CA PRO A 217 9.35 -21.77 7.31
C PRO A 217 9.37 -22.15 5.83
N GLU A 218 9.12 -23.42 5.52
CA GLU A 218 9.17 -23.92 4.13
C GLU A 218 8.08 -23.28 3.26
N LYS A 219 6.95 -22.92 3.88
CA LYS A 219 5.86 -22.19 3.22
C LYS A 219 6.23 -20.72 3.05
N ARG A 220 6.76 -20.06 4.09
CA ARG A 220 7.20 -18.64 4.04
C ARG A 220 8.14 -18.39 2.88
N ARG A 221 9.14 -19.25 2.68
CA ARG A 221 10.07 -19.18 1.54
C ARG A 221 9.36 -19.20 0.19
N ARG A 222 8.50 -20.20 -0.02
CA ARG A 222 7.72 -20.32 -1.28
C ARG A 222 6.81 -19.13 -1.52
N PHE A 223 6.18 -18.61 -0.45
CA PHE A 223 5.37 -17.41 -0.53
C PHE A 223 6.19 -16.21 -0.99
N LEU A 224 7.33 -15.92 -0.35
CA LEU A 224 8.19 -14.80 -0.73
C LEU A 224 8.68 -14.86 -2.19
N ILE A 225 8.99 -16.06 -2.70
CA ILE A 225 9.37 -16.23 -4.12
C ILE A 225 8.17 -15.97 -5.05
N SER A 226 6.95 -16.22 -4.60
CA SER A 226 5.73 -15.91 -5.36
C SER A 226 5.24 -14.47 -5.19
N LEU A 227 5.71 -13.76 -4.17
CA LEU A 227 5.29 -12.38 -3.92
C LEU A 227 5.80 -11.47 -5.02
N ASN A 228 4.87 -10.70 -5.56
CA ASN A 228 5.18 -9.67 -6.52
C ASN A 228 5.82 -8.48 -5.78
N PRO A 229 7.05 -8.07 -6.14
CA PRO A 229 7.72 -6.93 -5.50
C PRO A 229 6.95 -5.60 -5.70
N PHE A 230 6.01 -5.51 -6.65
CA PHE A 230 5.12 -4.34 -6.76
C PHE A 230 4.28 -4.10 -5.48
N TYR A 231 4.13 -5.10 -4.61
CA TYR A 231 3.61 -4.93 -3.25
C TYR A 231 4.75 -4.70 -2.25
N ALA A 232 5.65 -3.76 -2.54
CA ALA A 232 6.91 -3.56 -1.81
C ALA A 232 6.72 -3.44 -0.30
N ASP A 233 5.66 -2.76 0.16
CA ASP A 233 5.34 -2.64 1.59
C ASP A 233 4.98 -3.99 2.22
N ASP A 234 4.06 -4.74 1.61
CA ASP A 234 3.63 -6.05 2.11
C ASP A 234 4.79 -7.07 2.06
N TYR A 235 5.59 -7.03 0.99
CA TYR A 235 6.80 -7.83 0.84
C TYR A 235 7.79 -7.56 1.97
N LEU A 236 8.13 -6.30 2.23
CA LEU A 236 9.08 -5.93 3.28
C LEU A 236 8.58 -6.30 4.67
N LEU A 237 7.28 -6.12 4.95
CA LEU A 237 6.68 -6.57 6.21
C LEU A 237 6.83 -8.09 6.39
N CYS A 238 6.66 -8.87 5.33
CA CYS A 238 6.93 -10.32 5.38
C CYS A 238 8.42 -10.59 5.66
N VAL A 239 9.33 -9.93 4.95
CA VAL A 239 10.78 -10.10 5.13
C VAL A 239 11.22 -9.78 6.56
N TYR A 240 10.68 -8.74 7.20
CA TYR A 240 11.03 -8.39 8.58
C TYR A 240 10.67 -9.45 9.61
N THR A 241 9.71 -10.33 9.30
CA THR A 241 9.23 -11.38 10.21
C THR A 241 10.01 -12.70 10.09
N LEU A 242 10.97 -12.78 9.17
CA LEU A 242 11.77 -13.98 8.95
C LEU A 242 12.74 -14.26 10.09
N THR A 243 13.18 -15.50 10.23
CA THR A 243 14.33 -15.83 11.07
C THR A 243 15.63 -15.52 10.34
N LYS A 244 16.75 -15.53 11.07
CA LYS A 244 18.07 -15.28 10.48
C LYS A 244 18.42 -16.32 9.41
N GLU A 245 18.11 -17.58 9.67
CA GLU A 245 18.37 -18.70 8.75
C GLU A 245 17.57 -18.53 7.45
N GLU A 246 16.31 -18.10 7.56
CA GLU A 246 15.48 -17.80 6.40
C GLU A 246 15.97 -16.58 5.61
N GLU A 247 16.50 -15.55 6.28
CA GLU A 247 17.09 -14.39 5.63
C GLU A 247 18.35 -14.77 4.82
N GLU A 248 19.20 -15.64 5.36
CA GLU A 248 20.40 -16.13 4.67
C GLU A 248 20.05 -16.90 3.39
N GLU A 249 19.01 -17.75 3.43
CA GLU A 249 18.50 -18.44 2.24
C GLU A 249 17.91 -17.49 1.19
N LEU A 250 17.36 -16.34 1.60
CA LEU A 250 16.77 -15.37 0.69
C LEU A 250 17.77 -14.44 0.02
N LEU A 251 19.03 -14.41 0.46
CA LEU A 251 20.07 -13.63 -0.20
C LEU A 251 20.28 -14.04 -1.66
N GLU A 252 19.92 -15.28 -2.03
CA GLU A 252 19.80 -15.73 -3.42
C GLU A 252 18.86 -14.83 -4.26
N TYR A 253 17.95 -14.10 -3.62
CA TYR A 253 16.98 -13.18 -4.22
C TYR A 253 17.21 -11.72 -3.80
N SER A 254 18.44 -11.35 -3.45
CA SER A 254 18.83 -10.00 -3.01
C SER A 254 18.29 -8.87 -3.88
N LEU A 255 18.21 -9.04 -5.20
CA LEU A 255 17.64 -8.05 -6.11
C LEU A 255 16.19 -7.68 -5.77
N ARG A 256 15.34 -8.65 -5.39
CA ARG A 256 13.93 -8.37 -5.04
C ARG A 256 13.81 -7.57 -3.76
N ILE A 257 14.64 -7.91 -2.78
CA ILE A 257 14.72 -7.17 -1.52
C ILE A 257 15.16 -5.73 -1.81
N LEU A 258 16.23 -5.56 -2.60
CA LEU A 258 16.73 -4.25 -3.02
C LEU A 258 15.66 -3.44 -3.76
N CYS A 259 14.98 -4.02 -4.75
CA CYS A 259 13.86 -3.35 -5.45
C CYS A 259 12.80 -2.84 -4.46
N ALA A 260 12.36 -3.68 -3.53
CA ALA A 260 11.36 -3.28 -2.53
C ALA A 260 11.86 -2.17 -1.58
N TYR A 261 13.17 -2.09 -1.34
CA TYR A 261 13.79 -0.98 -0.61
C TYR A 261 13.89 0.31 -1.43
N PHE A 262 14.06 0.20 -2.75
CA PHE A 262 14.24 1.34 -3.66
C PHE A 262 12.92 1.93 -4.20
N ASP A 263 11.78 1.26 -4.07
CA ASP A 263 10.45 1.80 -4.42
C ASP A 263 9.95 2.85 -3.40
N ARG A 264 10.73 3.92 -3.17
CA ARG A 264 10.46 4.96 -2.16
C ARG A 264 10.14 6.31 -2.79
N PRO A 265 9.43 7.19 -2.05
CA PRO A 265 9.06 8.51 -2.58
C PRO A 265 10.25 9.35 -3.07
N ASN A 266 11.43 9.18 -2.47
CA ASN A 266 12.60 10.03 -2.78
C ASN A 266 13.51 9.48 -3.88
N SER A 267 13.25 8.30 -4.45
CA SER A 267 14.07 7.71 -5.52
C SER A 267 13.54 8.10 -6.90
N VAL A 268 13.32 9.40 -7.13
CA VAL A 268 12.87 9.95 -8.43
C VAL A 268 13.79 9.51 -9.58
N THR A 269 15.08 9.26 -9.32
CA THR A 269 16.04 8.74 -10.32
C THR A 269 15.83 7.28 -10.73
N VAL A 270 15.07 6.47 -9.98
CA VAL A 270 14.77 5.08 -10.36
C VAL A 270 13.49 4.98 -11.22
N PHE A 271 12.62 5.99 -11.15
CA PHE A 271 11.34 5.95 -11.87
C PHE A 271 11.48 6.07 -13.39
N SER A 272 12.55 6.70 -13.92
CA SER A 272 12.84 6.66 -15.36
C SER A 272 13.27 5.26 -15.85
N CYS A 273 13.81 4.40 -14.98
CA CYS A 273 14.21 3.04 -15.37
C CYS A 273 13.04 2.05 -15.38
N ASN A 274 12.07 2.18 -14.46
CA ASN A 274 10.95 1.22 -14.38
C ASN A 274 9.83 1.47 -15.41
N CYS A 275 9.69 2.69 -15.94
CA CYS A 275 8.83 2.92 -17.11
C CYS A 275 9.47 2.42 -18.41
N ALA A 276 10.80 2.46 -18.55
CA ALA A 276 11.47 1.99 -19.75
C ALA A 276 11.44 0.45 -19.92
N ILE A 277 11.43 -0.31 -18.83
CA ILE A 277 11.41 -1.78 -18.88
C ILE A 277 10.04 -2.34 -19.31
N ASN A 278 8.95 -1.58 -19.17
CA ASN A 278 7.60 -2.06 -19.49
C ASN A 278 7.03 -1.59 -20.85
N VAL A 279 7.80 -0.85 -21.66
CA VAL A 279 7.37 -0.42 -23.01
C VAL A 279 7.90 -1.35 -24.12
N GLU A 280 8.82 -2.27 -23.83
CA GLU A 280 9.36 -3.23 -24.83
C GLU A 280 8.81 -4.67 -24.73
N LEU A 281 7.74 -4.90 -23.96
CA LEU A 281 7.09 -6.21 -23.88
C LEU A 281 5.57 -6.13 -24.11
N TYR A 282 5.17 -5.62 -25.28
CA TYR A 282 3.91 -5.95 -25.95
C TYR A 282 4.09 -5.91 -27.47
#